data_AF-A0A3Q3WTX0-F1
#
_entry.id   AF-A0A3Q3WTX0-F1
#
_cell.length_a   1.000
_cell.length_b   1.000
_cell.length_c   1.000
_cell.angle_alpha   90.00
_cell.angle_beta   90.00
_cell.angle_gamma   90.00
#
_symmetry.space_group_name_H-M   'P 1'
#
loop_
_entity.id
_entity.type
_entity.pdbx_description
1 polymer ?
#
loop_
_entity_poly.entity_id
_entity_poly.type
_entity_poly.pdbx_seq_one_letter_code
_entity_poly.pdbx_strand_id
1 'polypeptide(L)'
;MTWVSMAWLFVLFLCIADSSSLFLPDSKELRQLLSRYEGEMDQNSTGNAASNRTRRAIRWSDREEILQLHNKLRGGVYPTASNMEYMVWDDELERSATHWSEQCQWDHGPEDLLMSIGQNLAVHWGRYRSPAFHVQAWYDEVKDYTYPYPHECNPWCPDRCSGPMCTHYTQLVWATTNRVGCAVHICPRMNVWGEIWENSVYLVCNYSPKGNWIGEAPYQPGRSCSQCPPSYGGGCRNNLCYRGEQSHMDMNEVEKPQVPLPPRTTARPAPKPKPTTPKKPNIKCETRLRDKCKGLTCNRYNCPANCMNKKGKVWGTLFYDVQSSICRTAIHFGAINNNGGLVDVTRMEKLPFFVRATKNGIDSLSKYKPSNAFVVARVEETNADCYTTGAEVCPFKKPNTRCPRLFCPGNCKSQPSYWSPVIGNNIYADSSSICKAAVHAGVISGDGGFVDVLPLDKRKNYVGVLKNGIQSESKSNTEGGSFRVFAVRQ
;
A
#
# COMPACT_ATOMS: atom_id res chain seq x y z
N MET A 1 -3.87 -63.97 -53.53
CA MET A 1 -3.66 -64.38 -52.12
C MET A 1 -3.05 -63.19 -51.41
N THR A 2 -3.86 -62.25 -50.90
CA THR A 2 -4.28 -62.16 -49.47
C THR A 2 -3.06 -61.86 -48.57
N TRP A 3 -2.87 -60.73 -47.87
CA TRP A 3 -3.73 -59.99 -46.95
C TRP A 3 -3.27 -58.53 -46.74
N VAL A 4 -4.22 -57.72 -46.24
CA VAL A 4 -4.22 -56.32 -45.81
C VAL A 4 -3.38 -56.08 -44.54
N SER A 5 -2.66 -54.94 -44.43
CA SER A 5 -2.74 -53.96 -43.31
C SER A 5 -1.53 -53.01 -43.18
N MET A 6 -1.83 -51.80 -42.67
CA MET A 6 -0.96 -50.68 -42.28
C MET A 6 -0.59 -49.73 -43.43
N ALA A 7 -1.52 -48.88 -43.89
CA ALA A 7 -2.04 -47.69 -43.21
C ALA A 7 -0.93 -46.67 -42.85
N TRP A 8 -0.79 -45.68 -43.75
CA TRP A 8 -0.68 -44.24 -43.44
C TRP A 8 0.28 -43.85 -42.31
N LEU A 9 1.49 -43.38 -42.65
CA LEU A 9 2.24 -42.33 -41.90
C LEU A 9 3.62 -41.98 -42.50
N PHE A 10 3.78 -41.89 -43.84
CA PHE A 10 5.07 -41.46 -44.42
C PHE A 10 4.95 -40.58 -45.66
N VAL A 11 3.97 -39.68 -45.69
CA VAL A 11 3.96 -38.54 -46.63
C VAL A 11 3.48 -37.29 -45.91
N LEU A 12 4.32 -36.75 -45.02
CA LEU A 12 4.35 -35.32 -44.67
C LEU A 12 5.65 -34.96 -43.93
N PHE A 13 6.79 -35.31 -44.53
CA PHE A 13 8.11 -34.87 -44.06
C PHE A 13 8.76 -34.04 -45.15
N LEU A 14 8.20 -32.84 -45.40
CA LEU A 14 8.79 -31.73 -46.15
C LEU A 14 7.75 -30.59 -46.20
N CYS A 15 7.66 -29.82 -45.12
CA CYS A 15 7.23 -28.41 -45.10
C CYS A 15 7.33 -27.88 -43.67
N ILE A 16 7.68 -26.61 -43.55
CA ILE A 16 7.88 -25.83 -42.31
C ILE A 16 9.28 -26.00 -41.67
N ALA A 17 10.29 -25.50 -42.38
CA ALA A 17 11.38 -24.79 -41.72
C ALA A 17 11.26 -23.30 -42.09
N ASP A 18 10.22 -22.66 -41.57
CA ASP A 18 10.16 -21.21 -41.38
C ASP A 18 9.52 -21.00 -40.02
N SER A 19 10.33 -21.16 -38.97
CA SER A 19 10.01 -20.62 -37.66
C SER A 19 10.00 -19.10 -37.83
N SER A 20 8.80 -18.57 -38.04
CA SER A 20 8.49 -17.17 -37.83
C SER A 20 9.05 -16.79 -36.47
N SER A 21 10.17 -16.08 -36.53
CA SER A 21 10.77 -15.41 -35.40
C SER A 21 9.68 -14.48 -34.90
N LEU A 22 9.05 -14.81 -33.77
CA LEU A 22 8.13 -13.90 -33.11
C LEU A 22 8.99 -12.73 -32.66
N PHE A 23 8.92 -11.67 -33.46
CA PHE A 23 9.52 -10.37 -33.21
C PHE A 23 9.05 -9.89 -31.83
N LEU A 24 9.91 -10.05 -30.83
CA LEU A 24 9.86 -9.22 -29.64
C LEU A 24 9.93 -7.75 -30.11
N PRO A 25 9.16 -6.82 -29.52
CA PRO A 25 9.40 -5.41 -29.74
C PRO A 25 10.80 -5.10 -29.20
N ASP A 26 11.72 -4.86 -30.13
CA ASP A 26 13.14 -4.67 -29.89
C ASP A 26 13.38 -3.36 -29.13
N SER A 27 13.28 -3.40 -27.80
CA SER A 27 13.61 -2.24 -26.98
C SER A 27 15.11 -2.25 -26.70
N LYS A 28 15.81 -1.25 -27.25
CA LYS A 28 17.25 -1.02 -26.99
C LYS A 28 17.57 -0.97 -25.49
N GLU A 29 16.60 -0.53 -24.69
CA GLU A 29 16.66 -0.45 -23.22
C GLU A 29 16.73 -1.84 -22.55
N LEU A 30 15.99 -2.84 -23.05
CA LEU A 30 16.04 -4.21 -22.51
C LEU A 30 17.38 -4.87 -22.84
N ARG A 31 17.91 -4.63 -24.06
CA ARG A 31 19.26 -5.09 -24.42
C ARG A 31 20.34 -4.40 -23.58
N GLN A 32 20.21 -3.10 -23.31
CA GLN A 32 21.14 -2.35 -22.45
C GLN A 32 21.09 -2.77 -20.98
N LEU A 33 19.93 -3.25 -20.50
CA LEU A 33 19.77 -3.82 -19.17
C LEU A 33 20.43 -5.21 -19.11
N LEU A 34 20.21 -6.06 -20.12
CA LEU A 34 20.79 -7.40 -20.19
C LEU A 34 22.32 -7.36 -20.44
N SER A 35 22.83 -6.44 -21.27
CA SER A 35 24.26 -6.34 -21.58
C SER A 35 25.10 -5.80 -20.42
N ARG A 36 24.49 -5.06 -19.48
CA ARG A 36 25.18 -4.56 -18.28
C ARG A 36 25.62 -5.70 -17.36
N TYR A 37 24.96 -6.85 -17.43
CA TYR A 37 25.25 -8.04 -16.63
C TYR A 37 26.38 -8.91 -17.19
N GLU A 38 26.63 -8.91 -18.50
CA GLU A 38 27.77 -9.64 -19.08
C GLU A 38 29.12 -9.02 -18.66
N GLY A 39 29.16 -7.71 -18.38
CA GLY A 39 30.39 -7.01 -17.96
C GLY A 39 30.81 -7.21 -16.50
N GLU A 40 29.92 -7.67 -15.61
CA GLU A 40 30.23 -7.84 -14.18
C GLU A 40 30.70 -9.27 -13.82
N MET A 41 30.67 -10.21 -14.78
CA MET A 41 31.05 -11.60 -14.56
C MET A 41 32.56 -11.86 -14.55
N ASP A 42 33.39 -10.95 -15.09
CA ASP A 42 34.83 -11.21 -15.27
C ASP A 42 35.73 -10.81 -14.07
N GLN A 43 35.21 -10.13 -13.05
CA GLN A 43 36.06 -9.57 -11.97
C GLN A 43 36.06 -10.34 -10.64
N ASN A 44 35.27 -11.40 -10.46
CA ASN A 44 35.14 -12.04 -9.14
C ASN A 44 35.65 -13.47 -9.02
N SER A 45 36.47 -13.91 -9.98
CA SER A 45 37.08 -15.25 -9.98
C SER A 45 38.46 -15.27 -9.33
N THR A 46 38.59 -14.88 -8.06
CA THR A 46 39.67 -15.34 -7.17
C THR A 46 39.38 -15.00 -5.71
N GLY A 47 39.18 -16.00 -4.84
CA GLY A 47 39.25 -15.80 -3.38
C GLY A 47 38.38 -16.75 -2.56
N ASN A 48 38.94 -17.91 -2.19
CA ASN A 48 38.36 -18.87 -1.26
C ASN A 48 38.11 -18.27 0.13
N ALA A 49 36.86 -18.34 0.60
CA ALA A 49 36.53 -18.43 2.03
C ALA A 49 35.16 -19.11 2.19
N ALA A 50 35.17 -20.38 2.58
CA ALA A 50 34.00 -21.10 3.04
C ALA A 50 33.54 -20.51 4.38
N SER A 51 32.35 -19.89 4.37
CA SER A 51 31.57 -19.56 5.55
C SER A 51 30.10 -19.47 5.13
N ASN A 52 29.23 -20.26 5.78
CA ASN A 52 27.76 -20.24 5.77
C ASN A 52 27.08 -19.04 5.07
N ARG A 53 26.92 -19.10 3.75
CA ARG A 53 26.10 -18.15 2.98
C ARG A 53 24.70 -18.72 2.71
N THR A 54 23.96 -19.07 3.76
CA THR A 54 22.57 -19.54 3.67
C THR A 54 21.53 -18.44 3.98
N ARG A 55 21.88 -17.17 3.83
CA ARG A 55 20.92 -16.05 3.89
C ARG A 55 21.23 -15.03 2.81
N ARG A 56 20.66 -15.23 1.62
CA ARG A 56 20.65 -14.17 0.62
C ARG A 56 19.25 -13.58 0.62
N ALA A 57 19.09 -12.44 1.30
CA ALA A 57 17.97 -11.55 1.03
C ALA A 57 17.97 -11.25 -0.49
N ILE A 58 16.78 -11.12 -1.09
CA ILE A 58 16.68 -10.76 -2.50
C ILE A 58 17.45 -9.46 -2.74
N ARG A 59 18.25 -9.41 -3.80
CA ARG A 59 19.05 -8.21 -4.07
C ARG A 59 18.14 -7.07 -4.48
N TRP A 60 18.54 -5.84 -4.15
CA TRP A 60 17.82 -4.64 -4.58
C TRP A 60 17.68 -4.56 -6.11
N SER A 61 18.71 -4.99 -6.85
CA SER A 61 18.69 -5.12 -8.32
C SER A 61 17.57 -6.03 -8.80
N ASP A 62 17.41 -7.18 -8.15
CA ASP A 62 16.46 -8.22 -8.54
C ASP A 62 15.03 -7.78 -8.20
N ARG A 63 14.85 -7.11 -7.05
CA ARG A 63 13.58 -6.44 -6.68
C ARG A 63 13.12 -5.47 -7.76
N GLU A 64 14.02 -4.58 -8.17
CA GLU A 64 13.70 -3.57 -9.18
C GLU A 64 13.39 -4.22 -10.53
N GLU A 65 14.17 -5.22 -10.95
CA GLU A 65 13.96 -5.96 -12.19
C GLU A 65 12.59 -6.68 -12.20
N ILE A 66 12.25 -7.38 -11.12
CA ILE A 66 10.94 -8.03 -10.96
C ILE A 66 9.81 -7.00 -11.08
N LEU A 67 9.91 -5.88 -10.35
CA LEU A 67 8.85 -4.86 -10.32
C LEU A 67 8.67 -4.19 -11.68
N GLN A 68 9.77 -3.83 -12.33
CA GLN A 68 9.76 -3.23 -13.66
C GLN A 68 9.16 -4.19 -14.69
N LEU A 69 9.55 -5.47 -14.65
CA LEU A 69 9.01 -6.48 -15.56
C LEU A 69 7.52 -6.71 -15.34
N HIS A 70 7.05 -6.81 -14.09
CA HIS A 70 5.62 -6.90 -13.77
C HIS A 70 4.83 -5.74 -14.41
N ASN A 71 5.27 -4.50 -14.19
CA ASN A 71 4.59 -3.33 -14.74
C ASN A 71 4.66 -3.27 -16.27
N LYS A 72 5.81 -3.62 -16.87
CA LYS A 72 5.97 -3.69 -18.32
C LYS A 72 4.97 -4.67 -18.95
N LEU A 73 4.86 -5.86 -18.39
CA LEU A 73 3.98 -6.92 -18.87
C LEU A 73 2.50 -6.57 -18.66
N ARG A 74 2.13 -6.02 -17.49
CA ARG A 74 0.78 -5.54 -17.19
C ARG A 74 0.32 -4.43 -18.14
N GLY A 75 1.22 -3.53 -18.53
CA GLY A 75 0.93 -2.46 -19.49
C GLY A 75 0.85 -2.94 -20.95
N GLY A 76 1.29 -4.16 -21.23
CA GLY A 76 1.37 -4.75 -22.58
C GLY A 76 0.35 -5.84 -22.87
N VAL A 77 -0.67 -6.03 -22.02
CA VAL A 77 -1.65 -7.10 -22.18
C VAL A 77 -2.58 -6.90 -23.39
N TYR A 78 -3.03 -8.02 -23.95
CA TYR A 78 -4.09 -8.05 -24.95
C TYR A 78 -5.20 -9.03 -24.53
N PRO A 79 -6.49 -8.66 -24.62
CA PRO A 79 -7.01 -7.33 -24.98
C PRO A 79 -6.53 -6.25 -24.01
N THR A 80 -6.53 -4.98 -24.44
CA THR A 80 -6.05 -3.89 -23.57
C THR A 80 -6.91 -3.77 -22.32
N ALA A 81 -6.28 -3.51 -21.18
CA ALA A 81 -6.95 -3.41 -19.91
C ALA A 81 -7.33 -1.96 -19.57
N SER A 82 -8.60 -1.69 -19.29
CA SER A 82 -9.07 -0.33 -18.95
C SER A 82 -8.75 0.10 -17.51
N ASN A 83 -8.50 -0.85 -16.61
CA ASN A 83 -8.41 -0.62 -15.16
C ASN A 83 -7.12 -1.18 -14.52
N MET A 84 -6.09 -1.51 -15.31
CA MET A 84 -4.87 -2.15 -14.82
C MET A 84 -4.09 -1.23 -13.88
N GLU A 85 -3.98 -1.58 -12.60
CA GLU A 85 -3.28 -0.77 -11.62
C GLU A 85 -1.75 -0.91 -11.72
N TYR A 86 -1.03 0.20 -11.50
CA TYR A 86 0.42 0.16 -11.35
C TYR A 86 0.82 -0.59 -10.08
N MET A 87 1.74 -1.54 -10.22
CA MET A 87 2.23 -2.36 -9.14
C MET A 87 3.42 -1.71 -8.44
N VAL A 88 3.44 -1.75 -7.11
CA VAL A 88 4.57 -1.31 -6.27
C VAL A 88 5.13 -2.47 -5.45
N TRP A 89 6.38 -2.34 -5.00
CA TRP A 89 6.95 -3.33 -4.09
C TRP A 89 6.40 -3.18 -2.67
N ASP A 90 6.21 -4.29 -1.98
CA ASP A 90 5.75 -4.34 -0.59
C ASP A 90 6.67 -5.21 0.26
N ASP A 91 7.33 -4.58 1.24
CA ASP A 91 8.33 -5.24 2.09
C ASP A 91 7.70 -6.26 3.06
N GLU A 92 6.41 -6.17 3.38
CA GLU A 92 5.72 -7.18 4.20
C GLU A 92 5.45 -8.45 3.39
N LEU A 93 5.06 -8.29 2.12
CA LEU A 93 4.88 -9.42 1.21
C LEU A 93 6.22 -10.13 0.96
N GLU A 94 7.32 -9.38 0.81
CA GLU A 94 8.68 -9.93 0.70
C GLU A 94 9.08 -10.72 1.95
N ARG A 95 8.86 -10.17 3.15
CA ARG A 95 9.15 -10.87 4.42
C ARG A 95 8.37 -12.18 4.52
N SER A 96 7.10 -12.16 4.15
CA SER A 96 6.26 -13.36 4.13
C SER A 96 6.75 -14.37 3.08
N ALA A 97 7.12 -13.92 1.89
CA ALA A 97 7.66 -14.78 0.84
C ALA A 97 9.00 -15.42 1.26
N THR A 98 9.83 -14.67 1.98
CA THR A 98 11.10 -15.16 2.54
C THR A 98 10.83 -16.31 3.49
N HIS A 99 9.94 -16.12 4.46
CA HIS A 99 9.59 -17.14 5.43
C HIS A 99 9.06 -18.43 4.79
N TRP A 100 8.26 -18.31 3.72
CA TRP A 100 7.75 -19.46 2.97
C TRP A 100 8.84 -20.15 2.15
N SER A 101 9.67 -19.39 1.43
CA SER A 101 10.75 -19.94 0.60
C SER A 101 11.78 -20.74 1.39
N GLU A 102 12.00 -20.39 2.66
CA GLU A 102 12.88 -21.11 3.59
C GLU A 102 12.35 -22.49 4.01
N GLN A 103 11.05 -22.76 3.83
CA GLN A 103 10.49 -24.07 4.17
C GLN A 103 10.89 -25.15 3.17
N CYS A 104 11.37 -24.77 1.98
CA CYS A 104 11.74 -25.69 0.91
C CYS A 104 10.66 -26.75 0.60
N GLN A 105 9.42 -26.28 0.60
CA GLN A 105 8.25 -27.05 0.23
C GLN A 105 7.70 -26.50 -1.09
N TRP A 106 7.61 -27.37 -2.09
CA TRP A 106 6.98 -27.05 -3.37
C TRP A 106 5.45 -27.11 -3.25
N ASP A 107 4.90 -26.13 -2.55
CA ASP A 107 3.47 -25.97 -2.32
C ASP A 107 3.15 -24.50 -2.00
N HIS A 108 1.88 -24.13 -2.08
CA HIS A 108 1.43 -22.80 -1.67
C HIS A 108 1.33 -22.68 -0.14
N GLY A 109 1.70 -21.52 0.39
CA GLY A 109 1.51 -21.25 1.81
C GLY A 109 2.12 -19.96 2.34
N PRO A 110 2.05 -19.74 3.68
CA PRO A 110 1.30 -20.57 4.62
C PRO A 110 -0.22 -20.42 4.43
N GLU A 111 -0.97 -21.50 4.70
CA GLU A 111 -2.40 -21.65 4.37
C GLU A 111 -3.27 -20.49 4.90
N ASP A 112 -2.96 -19.98 6.09
CA ASP A 112 -3.66 -18.89 6.74
C ASP A 112 -3.53 -17.55 5.98
N LEU A 113 -2.45 -17.35 5.23
CA LEU A 113 -2.22 -16.15 4.43
C LEU A 113 -2.86 -16.24 3.05
N LEU A 114 -2.93 -17.45 2.46
CA LEU A 114 -3.44 -17.68 1.09
C LEU A 114 -4.90 -17.25 0.87
N MET A 115 -5.67 -17.07 1.95
CA MET A 115 -7.02 -16.52 1.88
C MET A 115 -7.04 -15.01 1.55
N SER A 116 -5.92 -14.31 1.77
CA SER A 116 -5.82 -12.85 1.72
C SER A 116 -4.79 -12.32 0.71
N ILE A 117 -3.80 -13.15 0.36
CA ILE A 117 -2.76 -12.82 -0.62
C ILE A 117 -2.79 -13.80 -1.79
N GLY A 118 -2.38 -13.31 -2.96
CA GLY A 118 -2.01 -14.17 -4.09
C GLY A 118 -0.58 -14.66 -3.92
N GLN A 119 -0.23 -15.77 -4.56
CA GLN A 119 1.12 -16.30 -4.54
C GLN A 119 1.46 -17.00 -5.86
N ASN A 120 2.57 -16.62 -6.47
CA ASN A 120 3.19 -17.36 -7.58
C ASN A 120 4.48 -18.01 -7.10
N LEU A 121 4.71 -19.22 -7.56
CA LEU A 121 5.85 -20.05 -7.21
C LEU A 121 6.61 -20.43 -8.47
N ALA A 122 7.94 -20.46 -8.39
CA ALA A 122 8.75 -20.97 -9.47
C ALA A 122 10.00 -21.63 -8.90
N VAL A 123 10.37 -22.76 -9.48
CA VAL A 123 11.54 -23.53 -9.10
C VAL A 123 12.36 -23.85 -10.35
N HIS A 124 13.68 -23.80 -10.21
CA HIS A 124 14.59 -24.34 -11.21
C HIS A 124 15.83 -24.92 -10.54
N TRP A 125 16.55 -25.75 -11.28
CA TRP A 125 17.85 -26.30 -10.87
C TRP A 125 18.90 -26.05 -11.96
N GLY A 126 20.17 -26.27 -11.62
CA GLY A 126 21.28 -26.15 -12.58
C GLY A 126 21.73 -24.70 -12.81
N ARG A 127 21.70 -24.24 -14.07
CA ARG A 127 22.24 -22.93 -14.44
C ARG A 127 21.47 -21.81 -13.76
N TYR A 128 22.20 -20.79 -13.27
CA TYR A 128 21.61 -19.58 -12.72
C TYR A 128 20.66 -18.92 -13.73
N ARG A 129 19.47 -18.54 -13.25
CA ARG A 129 18.52 -17.67 -13.94
C ARG A 129 18.20 -16.49 -13.03
N SER A 130 18.05 -15.29 -13.60
CA SER A 130 17.57 -14.14 -12.82
C SER A 130 16.13 -14.38 -12.38
N PRO A 131 15.67 -13.82 -11.25
CA PRO A 131 14.27 -13.91 -10.84
C PRO A 131 13.28 -13.40 -11.90
N ALA A 132 13.70 -12.44 -12.74
CA ALA A 132 12.91 -11.95 -13.85
C ALA A 132 12.67 -13.00 -14.95
N PHE A 133 13.57 -13.97 -15.13
CA PHE A 133 13.33 -15.12 -16.03
C PHE A 133 12.06 -15.88 -15.63
N HIS A 134 11.84 -16.07 -14.33
CA HIS A 134 10.67 -16.78 -13.80
C HIS A 134 9.39 -15.96 -13.94
N VAL A 135 9.47 -14.64 -13.76
CA VAL A 135 8.34 -13.72 -14.00
C VAL A 135 7.93 -13.75 -15.47
N GLN A 136 8.88 -13.81 -16.41
CA GLN A 136 8.58 -13.97 -17.82
C GLN A 136 7.94 -15.34 -18.10
N ALA A 137 8.46 -16.43 -17.51
CA ALA A 137 7.87 -17.75 -17.67
C ALA A 137 6.42 -17.83 -17.16
N TRP A 138 6.10 -17.16 -16.05
CA TRP A 138 4.71 -17.01 -15.58
C TRP A 138 3.85 -16.24 -16.57
N TYR A 139 4.38 -15.19 -17.20
CA TYR A 139 3.64 -14.44 -18.21
C TYR A 139 3.41 -15.24 -19.50
N ASP A 140 4.37 -16.06 -19.89
CA ASP A 140 4.31 -16.84 -21.14
C ASP A 140 3.17 -17.86 -21.16
N GLU A 141 2.54 -18.15 -20.02
CA GLU A 141 1.27 -18.88 -19.94
C GLU A 141 0.13 -18.17 -20.71
N VAL A 142 0.28 -16.88 -21.04
CA VAL A 142 -0.65 -16.13 -21.91
C VAL A 142 -0.90 -16.83 -23.26
N LYS A 143 0.07 -17.60 -23.77
CA LYS A 143 -0.07 -18.36 -25.02
C LYS A 143 -1.17 -19.43 -24.93
N ASP A 144 -1.44 -19.89 -23.72
CA ASP A 144 -2.39 -20.94 -23.38
C ASP A 144 -3.66 -20.37 -22.71
N TYR A 145 -3.74 -19.04 -22.55
CA TYR A 145 -4.85 -18.34 -21.92
C TYR A 145 -5.68 -17.58 -22.94
N THR A 146 -7.00 -17.80 -22.93
CA THR A 146 -7.94 -17.02 -23.74
C THR A 146 -8.70 -16.02 -22.87
N TYR A 147 -8.69 -14.73 -23.19
CA TYR A 147 -9.39 -13.76 -22.34
C TYR A 147 -10.94 -13.97 -22.36
N PRO A 148 -11.61 -14.14 -21.20
CA PRO A 148 -13.07 -14.24 -21.13
C PRO A 148 -13.72 -12.86 -21.24
N TYR A 149 -14.56 -12.65 -22.25
CA TYR A 149 -15.24 -11.37 -22.42
C TYR A 149 -16.47 -11.25 -21.51
N PRO A 150 -16.91 -10.02 -21.18
CA PRO A 150 -18.03 -9.80 -20.25
C PRO A 150 -19.33 -10.53 -20.61
N HIS A 151 -19.61 -10.75 -21.89
CA HIS A 151 -20.81 -11.46 -22.35
C HIS A 151 -20.77 -12.97 -22.06
N GLU A 152 -19.61 -13.51 -21.77
CA GLU A 152 -19.39 -14.93 -21.45
C GLU A 152 -19.40 -15.17 -19.94
N CYS A 153 -19.33 -14.11 -19.13
CA CYS A 153 -19.33 -14.17 -17.67
C CYS A 153 -20.75 -14.03 -17.11
N ASN A 154 -21.47 -15.16 -16.96
CA ASN A 154 -22.83 -15.17 -16.40
C ASN A 154 -23.16 -16.50 -15.66
N PRO A 155 -23.27 -16.52 -14.32
CA PRO A 155 -22.88 -15.48 -13.36
C PRO A 155 -21.36 -15.42 -13.11
N TRP A 156 -20.62 -16.38 -13.66
CA TRP A 156 -19.17 -16.55 -13.51
C TRP A 156 -18.52 -16.61 -14.89
N CYS A 157 -17.30 -16.10 -15.01
CA CYS A 157 -16.49 -16.31 -16.19
C CYS A 157 -16.09 -17.79 -16.33
N PRO A 158 -16.08 -18.34 -17.56
CA PRO A 158 -15.62 -19.70 -17.81
C PRO A 158 -14.12 -19.83 -17.55
N ASP A 159 -13.66 -21.04 -17.27
CA ASP A 159 -12.24 -21.35 -17.28
C ASP A 159 -11.69 -21.24 -18.71
N ARG A 160 -10.51 -20.63 -18.83
CA ARG A 160 -9.91 -20.23 -20.10
C ARG A 160 -8.45 -20.61 -20.23
N CYS A 161 -8.07 -21.71 -19.60
CA CYS A 161 -6.74 -22.28 -19.76
C CYS A 161 -6.80 -23.51 -20.68
N SER A 162 -6.06 -23.48 -21.79
CA SER A 162 -5.86 -24.66 -22.65
C SER A 162 -4.56 -25.41 -22.34
N GLY A 163 -3.68 -24.80 -21.53
CA GLY A 163 -2.39 -25.35 -21.13
C GLY A 163 -2.42 -25.99 -19.74
N PRO A 164 -1.27 -26.46 -19.25
CA PRO A 164 -1.16 -27.08 -17.93
C PRO A 164 -1.34 -26.08 -16.78
N MET A 165 -1.09 -24.79 -17.02
CA MET A 165 -1.19 -23.73 -16.03
C MET A 165 -1.38 -22.37 -16.71
N CYS A 166 -2.30 -21.55 -16.17
CA CYS A 166 -2.48 -20.15 -16.59
C CYS A 166 -2.62 -19.19 -15.40
N THR A 167 -2.63 -19.73 -14.17
CA THR A 167 -2.95 -18.97 -12.97
C THR A 167 -1.80 -18.05 -12.54
N HIS A 168 -0.56 -18.35 -12.94
CA HIS A 168 0.54 -17.43 -12.68
C HIS A 168 0.43 -16.20 -13.56
N TYR A 169 0.10 -16.37 -14.85
CA TYR A 169 -0.19 -15.28 -15.76
C TYR A 169 -1.35 -14.42 -15.22
N THR A 170 -2.51 -15.01 -14.91
CA THR A 170 -3.68 -14.24 -14.48
C THR A 170 -3.43 -13.48 -13.18
N GLN A 171 -2.63 -14.01 -12.25
CA GLN A 171 -2.22 -13.28 -11.04
C GLN A 171 -1.29 -12.10 -11.38
N LEU A 172 -0.32 -12.30 -12.27
CA LEU A 172 0.62 -11.27 -12.70
C LEU A 172 -0.13 -10.08 -13.35
N VAL A 173 -1.12 -10.37 -14.18
CA VAL A 173 -1.95 -9.37 -14.87
C VAL A 173 -3.26 -9.03 -14.15
N TRP A 174 -3.38 -9.37 -12.87
CA TRP A 174 -4.61 -9.08 -12.12
C TRP A 174 -4.73 -7.56 -11.88
N ALA A 175 -5.74 -6.92 -12.46
CA ALA A 175 -5.86 -5.46 -12.52
C ALA A 175 -5.76 -4.80 -11.13
N THR A 176 -6.44 -5.35 -10.13
CA THR A 176 -6.51 -4.76 -8.79
C THR A 176 -5.31 -5.11 -7.91
N THR A 177 -4.51 -6.11 -8.28
CA THR A 177 -3.28 -6.44 -7.56
C THR A 177 -2.23 -5.38 -7.86
N ASN A 178 -1.95 -4.53 -6.87
CA ASN A 178 -1.06 -3.39 -7.02
C ASN A 178 0.17 -3.45 -6.10
N ARG A 179 0.36 -4.55 -5.37
CA ARG A 179 1.54 -4.80 -4.53
C ARG A 179 2.12 -6.19 -4.78
N VAL A 180 3.44 -6.27 -4.82
CA VAL A 180 4.19 -7.52 -4.91
C VAL A 180 5.39 -7.51 -3.98
N GLY A 181 5.73 -8.64 -3.38
CA GLY A 181 7.00 -8.84 -2.70
C GLY A 181 7.47 -10.27 -2.87
N CYS A 182 8.74 -10.46 -3.24
CA CYS A 182 9.28 -11.77 -3.60
C CYS A 182 10.54 -12.12 -2.84
N ALA A 183 10.81 -13.42 -2.70
CA ALA A 183 12.02 -13.95 -2.11
C ALA A 183 12.57 -15.12 -2.91
N VAL A 184 13.91 -15.22 -2.94
CA VAL A 184 14.64 -16.32 -3.58
C VAL A 184 15.37 -17.10 -2.50
N HIS A 185 15.19 -18.41 -2.47
CA HIS A 185 15.90 -19.31 -1.57
C HIS A 185 16.53 -20.47 -2.34
N ILE A 186 17.72 -20.91 -1.92
CA ILE A 186 18.36 -22.11 -2.49
C ILE A 186 18.07 -23.26 -1.54
N CYS A 187 17.23 -24.18 -1.99
CA CYS A 187 16.82 -25.36 -1.24
C CYS A 187 17.82 -26.50 -1.47
N PRO A 188 18.54 -26.95 -0.42
CA PRO A 188 19.51 -28.04 -0.56
C PRO A 188 18.86 -29.33 -1.08
N ARG A 189 17.64 -29.62 -0.62
CA ARG A 189 16.78 -30.72 -1.08
C ARG A 189 15.34 -30.26 -1.05
N MET A 190 14.63 -30.37 -2.17
CA MET A 190 13.19 -30.06 -2.26
C MET A 190 12.50 -31.14 -3.08
N ASN A 191 11.35 -31.63 -2.62
CA ASN A 191 10.52 -32.54 -3.40
C ASN A 191 9.68 -31.71 -4.38
N VAL A 192 9.94 -31.86 -5.67
CA VAL A 192 9.24 -31.18 -6.75
C VAL A 192 8.57 -32.25 -7.61
N TRP A 193 7.24 -32.31 -7.57
CA TRP A 193 6.43 -33.29 -8.32
C TRP A 193 6.82 -34.77 -8.11
N GLY A 194 7.27 -35.13 -6.91
CA GLY A 194 7.66 -36.50 -6.56
C GLY A 194 9.14 -36.81 -6.74
N GLU A 195 9.93 -35.87 -7.28
CA GLU A 195 11.38 -36.00 -7.44
C GLU A 195 12.13 -35.08 -6.48
N ILE A 196 13.22 -35.57 -5.90
CA ILE A 196 14.06 -34.76 -5.01
C ILE A 196 15.07 -33.98 -5.87
N TRP A 197 14.92 -32.66 -5.89
CA TRP A 197 15.82 -31.75 -6.56
C TRP A 197 16.85 -31.21 -5.56
N GLU A 198 18.14 -31.34 -5.90
CA GLU A 198 19.23 -30.82 -5.08
C GLU A 198 19.61 -29.40 -5.50
N ASN A 199 19.90 -28.54 -4.51
CA ASN A 199 20.28 -27.14 -4.71
C ASN A 199 19.34 -26.39 -5.67
N SER A 200 18.04 -26.64 -5.54
CA SER A 200 17.03 -25.98 -6.35
C SER A 200 16.85 -24.54 -5.89
N VAL A 201 16.72 -23.63 -6.85
CA VAL A 201 16.46 -22.21 -6.58
C VAL A 201 14.96 -22.00 -6.66
N TYR A 202 14.37 -21.62 -5.52
CA TYR A 202 12.96 -21.44 -5.29
C TYR A 202 12.63 -19.94 -5.18
N LEU A 203 11.77 -19.45 -6.08
CA LEU A 203 11.22 -18.10 -6.08
C LEU A 203 9.77 -18.15 -5.58
N VAL A 204 9.48 -17.34 -4.57
CA VAL A 204 8.13 -17.11 -4.05
C VAL A 204 7.81 -15.64 -4.25
N CYS A 205 6.71 -15.31 -4.92
CA CYS A 205 6.18 -13.95 -5.03
C CYS A 205 4.79 -13.89 -4.44
N ASN A 206 4.60 -13.00 -3.46
CA ASN A 206 3.32 -12.74 -2.83
C ASN A 206 2.69 -11.46 -3.38
N TYR A 207 1.37 -11.46 -3.55
CA TYR A 207 0.60 -10.44 -4.23
C TYR A 207 -0.53 -9.91 -3.36
N SER A 208 -0.73 -8.59 -3.36
CA SER A 208 -1.84 -7.97 -2.63
C SER A 208 -2.47 -6.82 -3.43
N PRO A 209 -3.81 -6.69 -3.41
CA PRO A 209 -4.79 -7.71 -3.02
C PRO A 209 -4.66 -9.00 -3.83
N LYS A 210 -5.17 -10.11 -3.31
CA LYS A 210 -5.21 -11.41 -4.00
C LYS A 210 -5.95 -11.31 -5.35
N GLY A 211 -5.38 -11.93 -6.38
CA GLY A 211 -6.03 -12.18 -7.66
C GLY A 211 -6.60 -13.59 -7.78
N ASN A 212 -6.86 -14.04 -9.01
CA ASN A 212 -7.37 -15.38 -9.34
C ASN A 212 -8.66 -15.73 -8.59
N TRP A 213 -9.57 -14.76 -8.49
CA TRP A 213 -10.90 -15.03 -7.97
C TRP A 213 -11.65 -15.95 -8.92
N ILE A 214 -12.20 -17.05 -8.37
CA ILE A 214 -12.93 -18.04 -9.15
C ILE A 214 -14.11 -17.36 -9.83
N GLY A 215 -14.22 -17.53 -11.15
CA GLY A 215 -15.30 -16.97 -11.94
C GLY A 215 -15.13 -15.49 -12.31
N GLU A 216 -13.95 -14.91 -12.13
CA GLU A 216 -13.66 -13.51 -12.47
C GLU A 216 -12.57 -13.39 -13.54
N ALA A 217 -12.69 -12.39 -14.41
CA ALA A 217 -11.64 -12.05 -15.38
C ALA A 217 -10.50 -11.27 -14.70
N PRO A 218 -9.24 -11.40 -15.16
CA PRO A 218 -8.10 -10.77 -14.50
C PRO A 218 -8.12 -9.24 -14.54
N TYR A 219 -8.77 -8.64 -15.55
CA TYR A 219 -8.90 -7.21 -15.72
C TYR A 219 -10.15 -6.90 -16.55
N GLN A 220 -10.53 -5.63 -16.67
CA GLN A 220 -11.64 -5.22 -17.56
C GLN A 220 -11.09 -4.85 -18.94
N PRO A 221 -11.72 -5.31 -20.04
CA PRO A 221 -11.22 -5.03 -21.37
C PRO A 221 -11.69 -3.64 -21.80
N GLY A 222 -10.82 -2.87 -22.43
CA GLY A 222 -11.15 -1.56 -22.95
C GLY A 222 -9.92 -0.69 -23.19
N ARG A 223 -10.14 0.56 -23.59
CA ARG A 223 -9.04 1.52 -23.80
C ARG A 223 -8.22 1.63 -22.52
N SER A 224 -6.90 1.50 -22.61
CA SER A 224 -6.00 1.60 -21.46
C SER A 224 -6.30 2.84 -20.61
N CYS A 225 -6.35 2.63 -19.30
CA CYS A 225 -6.65 3.64 -18.28
C CYS A 225 -8.04 4.29 -18.32
N SER A 226 -8.96 3.87 -19.20
CA SER A 226 -10.31 4.46 -19.31
C SER A 226 -11.22 4.19 -18.11
N GLN A 227 -10.90 3.16 -17.31
CA GLN A 227 -11.65 2.78 -16.11
C GLN A 227 -10.72 2.66 -14.90
N CYS A 228 -9.70 3.51 -14.83
CA CYS A 228 -8.86 3.57 -13.65
C CYS A 228 -9.65 3.92 -12.40
N PRO A 229 -9.35 3.28 -11.25
CA PRO A 229 -9.95 3.68 -9.99
C PRO A 229 -9.73 5.18 -9.71
N PRO A 230 -10.71 5.89 -9.14
CA PRO A 230 -10.59 7.33 -8.86
C PRO A 230 -9.38 7.70 -7.98
N SER A 231 -8.84 6.74 -7.21
CA SER A 231 -7.62 6.88 -6.41
C SER A 231 -6.39 7.28 -7.23
N TYR A 232 -6.36 6.98 -8.53
CA TYR A 232 -5.29 7.34 -9.46
C TYR A 232 -5.45 8.74 -10.07
N GLY A 233 -6.57 9.44 -9.82
CA GLY A 233 -6.78 10.82 -10.27
C GLY A 233 -6.79 10.99 -11.80
N GLY A 234 -7.15 9.95 -12.54
CA GLY A 234 -7.10 9.93 -14.01
C GLY A 234 -5.70 9.78 -14.60
N GLY A 235 -4.67 9.56 -13.77
CA GLY A 235 -3.31 9.35 -14.23
C GLY A 235 -3.12 8.01 -14.94
N CYS A 236 -2.39 8.05 -16.05
CA CYS A 236 -2.06 6.91 -16.86
C CYS A 236 -0.58 6.97 -17.23
N ARG A 237 0.17 5.90 -17.01
CA ARG A 237 1.56 5.79 -17.42
C ARG A 237 1.79 4.39 -17.97
N ASN A 238 2.31 4.30 -19.19
CA ASN A 238 2.60 3.03 -19.86
C ASN A 238 1.40 2.06 -19.79
N ASN A 239 0.20 2.57 -20.09
CA ASN A 239 -1.08 1.83 -20.05
C ASN A 239 -1.55 1.34 -18.67
N LEU A 240 -0.89 1.78 -17.59
CA LEU A 240 -1.26 1.46 -16.22
C LEU A 240 -1.88 2.67 -15.53
N CYS A 241 -2.89 2.42 -14.69
CA CYS A 241 -3.43 3.38 -13.74
C CYS A 241 -2.31 3.77 -12.79
N TYR A 242 -1.79 4.97 -13.00
CA TYR A 242 -0.58 5.44 -12.36
C TYR A 242 -0.80 6.85 -11.86
N ARG A 243 -0.45 7.06 -10.60
CA ARG A 243 -0.48 8.39 -10.03
C ARG A 243 0.88 9.05 -10.24
N GLY A 244 0.99 9.84 -11.31
CA GLY A 244 2.22 10.57 -11.63
C GLY A 244 2.67 11.51 -10.52
N GLU A 245 3.99 11.59 -10.31
CA GLU A 245 4.63 12.84 -9.86
C GLU A 245 4.49 13.84 -11.01
N GLN A 246 3.87 14.99 -10.78
CA GLN A 246 3.74 16.01 -11.82
C GLN A 246 5.11 16.61 -12.14
N SER A 247 5.68 16.26 -13.30
CA SER A 247 6.56 17.16 -14.02
C SER A 247 5.73 18.35 -14.51
N HIS A 248 5.95 19.53 -13.95
CA HIS A 248 5.44 20.79 -14.50
C HIS A 248 6.11 21.01 -15.86
N MET A 249 5.48 20.58 -16.95
CA MET A 249 5.67 21.24 -18.25
C MET A 249 4.74 22.45 -18.26
N ASP A 250 5.36 23.62 -18.19
CA ASP A 250 4.74 24.90 -18.48
C ASP A 250 4.02 24.84 -19.83
N MET A 251 2.71 25.04 -19.81
CA MET A 251 2.01 25.65 -20.92
C MET A 251 1.37 26.90 -20.36
N ASN A 252 2.12 28.01 -20.49
CA ASN A 252 1.56 29.34 -20.45
C ASN A 252 0.58 29.46 -21.63
N GLU A 253 -0.71 29.52 -21.33
CA GLU A 253 -1.65 30.23 -22.19
C GLU A 253 -2.51 31.14 -21.33
N VAL A 254 -2.34 32.44 -21.58
CA VAL A 254 -2.97 33.55 -20.87
C VAL A 254 -4.41 33.67 -21.33
N GLU A 255 -5.36 33.24 -20.51
CA GLU A 255 -6.76 33.65 -20.67
C GLU A 255 -7.00 34.97 -19.93
N LYS A 256 -7.47 35.98 -20.68
CA LYS A 256 -7.64 37.38 -20.24
C LYS A 256 -8.64 37.52 -19.09
N PRO A 257 -8.51 38.56 -18.23
CA PRO A 257 -9.42 38.77 -17.10
C PRO A 257 -10.84 39.08 -17.56
N GLN A 258 -11.83 38.34 -17.07
CA GLN A 258 -13.23 38.76 -17.12
C GLN A 258 -13.53 39.78 -16.01
N VAL A 259 -14.25 40.83 -16.37
CA VAL A 259 -14.64 41.97 -15.53
C VAL A 259 -15.59 41.54 -14.41
N PRO A 260 -15.44 42.01 -13.16
CA PRO A 260 -16.38 41.70 -12.07
C PRO A 260 -17.72 42.44 -12.26
N LEU A 261 -18.83 41.72 -12.17
CA LEU A 261 -20.16 42.30 -11.94
C LEU A 261 -20.41 42.52 -10.44
N PRO A 262 -21.12 43.61 -10.04
CA PRO A 262 -21.32 43.97 -8.64
C PRO A 262 -22.26 43.02 -7.87
N PRO A 263 -22.14 42.92 -6.54
CA PRO A 263 -22.81 41.90 -5.75
C PRO A 263 -24.31 42.19 -5.55
N ARG A 264 -25.15 41.19 -5.83
CA ARG A 264 -26.57 41.20 -5.46
C ARG A 264 -26.71 40.93 -3.97
N THR A 265 -27.20 41.93 -3.25
CA THR A 265 -27.56 41.87 -1.83
C THR A 265 -28.73 40.93 -1.61
N THR A 266 -28.56 39.92 -0.77
CA THR A 266 -29.66 39.26 -0.05
C THR A 266 -29.32 39.13 1.42
N ALA A 267 -30.29 39.50 2.25
CA ALA A 267 -30.21 39.71 3.67
C ALA A 267 -29.74 38.47 4.47
N ARG A 268 -29.03 38.77 5.56
CA ARG A 268 -28.48 37.85 6.54
C ARG A 268 -29.59 37.33 7.49
N PRO A 269 -29.77 36.01 7.66
CA PRO A 269 -30.51 35.50 8.81
C PRO A 269 -29.63 35.58 10.08
N ALA A 270 -30.27 35.95 11.19
CA ALA A 270 -29.67 36.13 12.51
C ALA A 270 -28.96 34.85 13.04
N PRO A 271 -28.01 34.99 13.98
CA PRO A 271 -27.13 33.90 14.39
C PRO A 271 -27.89 32.85 15.21
N LYS A 272 -27.97 31.63 14.68
CA LYS A 272 -28.31 30.45 15.49
C LYS A 272 -27.21 30.24 16.54
N PRO A 273 -27.56 29.89 17.80
CA PRO A 273 -26.58 29.73 18.87
C PRO A 273 -25.52 28.71 18.47
N LYS A 274 -24.26 29.06 18.75
CA LYS A 274 -23.09 28.18 18.59
C LYS A 274 -23.43 26.80 19.17
N PRO A 275 -23.18 25.70 18.44
CA PRO A 275 -22.96 24.43 19.11
C PRO A 275 -21.81 24.65 20.08
N THR A 276 -22.11 24.50 21.35
CA THR A 276 -21.17 24.31 22.43
C THR A 276 -20.04 23.40 21.96
N THR A 277 -18.82 23.75 22.36
CA THR A 277 -17.63 22.90 22.28
C THR A 277 -18.01 21.41 22.37
N PRO A 278 -17.56 20.54 21.45
CA PRO A 278 -17.84 19.12 21.57
C PRO A 278 -17.24 18.64 22.91
N LYS A 279 -18.07 18.49 23.93
CA LYS A 279 -17.72 17.77 25.15
C LYS A 279 -17.35 16.36 24.69
N LYS A 280 -16.11 15.97 25.02
CA LYS A 280 -15.51 14.70 24.60
C LYS A 280 -16.36 13.49 25.02
N PRO A 281 -16.26 12.37 24.30
CA PRO A 281 -16.69 11.09 24.80
C PRO A 281 -15.58 10.43 25.66
N ASN A 282 -15.75 10.34 26.98
CA ASN A 282 -15.02 9.35 27.79
C ASN A 282 -15.35 7.96 27.24
N ILE A 283 -14.37 7.24 26.69
CA ILE A 283 -14.62 5.92 26.11
C ILE A 283 -14.51 4.85 27.20
N LYS A 284 -15.56 4.01 27.29
CA LYS A 284 -15.58 2.78 28.10
C LYS A 284 -15.01 1.62 27.28
N CYS A 285 -14.62 0.53 27.93
CA CYS A 285 -14.12 -0.67 27.26
C CYS A 285 -15.09 -1.25 26.21
N GLU A 286 -16.39 -1.00 26.33
CA GLU A 286 -17.41 -1.49 25.40
C GLU A 286 -17.65 -0.54 24.22
N THR A 287 -17.01 0.63 24.21
CA THR A 287 -17.22 1.68 23.21
C THR A 287 -16.82 1.21 21.83
N ARG A 288 -17.78 1.25 20.90
CA ARG A 288 -17.57 0.85 19.51
C ARG A 288 -17.17 2.04 18.67
N LEU A 289 -16.44 1.79 17.58
CA LEU A 289 -16.04 2.86 16.68
C LEU A 289 -17.23 3.50 15.95
N ARG A 290 -18.30 2.73 15.67
CA ARG A 290 -19.54 3.25 15.08
C ARG A 290 -20.21 4.32 15.96
N ASP A 291 -20.06 4.21 17.28
CA ASP A 291 -20.75 5.05 18.26
C ASP A 291 -20.05 6.39 18.50
N LYS A 292 -18.85 6.58 17.92
CA LYS A 292 -18.01 7.76 18.13
C LYS A 292 -17.68 8.47 16.81
N CYS A 293 -17.30 9.74 16.99
CA CYS A 293 -17.10 10.79 15.99
C CYS A 293 -16.63 10.32 14.59
N LYS A 294 -17.17 10.98 13.56
CA LYS A 294 -16.82 10.80 12.14
C LYS A 294 -15.87 11.95 11.73
N GLY A 295 -14.66 11.63 11.26
CA GLY A 295 -13.68 12.62 10.77
C GLY A 295 -12.25 12.38 11.29
N LEU A 296 -11.27 13.05 10.66
CA LEU A 296 -9.83 12.86 10.92
C LEU A 296 -9.37 13.32 12.31
N THR A 297 -10.08 14.26 12.93
CA THR A 297 -9.74 14.86 14.23
C THR A 297 -10.12 14.00 15.44
N CYS A 298 -10.65 12.79 15.21
CA CYS A 298 -11.23 11.93 16.24
C CYS A 298 -10.62 10.51 16.26
N ASN A 299 -9.43 10.34 15.69
CA ASN A 299 -8.83 9.03 15.47
C ASN A 299 -7.97 8.53 16.65
N ARG A 300 -7.66 9.36 17.64
CA ARG A 300 -6.88 8.96 18.84
C ARG A 300 -7.79 8.82 20.05
N TYR A 301 -7.68 7.69 20.74
CA TYR A 301 -8.49 7.36 21.91
C TYR A 301 -7.64 6.90 23.09
N ASN A 302 -7.99 7.33 24.31
CA ASN A 302 -7.39 6.83 25.54
C ASN A 302 -8.26 5.71 26.13
N CYS A 303 -7.72 4.49 26.16
CA CYS A 303 -8.41 3.32 26.65
C CYS A 303 -8.15 3.10 28.14
N PRO A 304 -9.19 2.85 28.96
CA PRO A 304 -9.00 2.50 30.35
C PRO A 304 -8.36 1.11 30.51
N ALA A 305 -7.80 0.84 31.69
CA ALA A 305 -7.31 -0.48 32.05
C ALA A 305 -8.45 -1.52 32.16
N ASN A 306 -8.07 -2.80 32.17
CA ASN A 306 -8.96 -3.95 32.43
C ASN A 306 -10.08 -4.14 31.40
N CYS A 307 -9.79 -3.89 30.11
CA CYS A 307 -10.74 -4.10 29.02
C CYS A 307 -10.79 -5.52 28.48
N MET A 308 -9.81 -6.37 28.78
CA MET A 308 -9.68 -7.72 28.21
C MET A 308 -10.95 -8.58 28.36
N ASN A 309 -11.53 -8.62 29.57
CA ASN A 309 -12.68 -9.47 29.92
C ASN A 309 -14.04 -8.74 29.85
N LYS A 310 -14.12 -7.57 29.21
CA LYS A 310 -15.34 -6.77 29.14
C LYS A 310 -16.24 -7.19 27.97
N LYS A 311 -17.55 -6.90 28.05
CA LYS A 311 -18.58 -7.39 27.11
C LYS A 311 -18.48 -6.86 25.66
N GLY A 312 -17.49 -6.02 25.32
CA GLY A 312 -17.39 -5.38 24.00
C GLY A 312 -16.94 -6.36 22.91
N LYS A 313 -17.78 -6.71 21.95
CA LYS A 313 -17.38 -7.65 20.88
C LYS A 313 -16.22 -7.11 20.04
N VAL A 314 -15.38 -8.01 19.54
CA VAL A 314 -14.33 -7.71 18.54
C VAL A 314 -14.64 -8.56 17.32
N TRP A 315 -14.74 -7.95 16.15
CA TRP A 315 -15.01 -8.63 14.89
C TRP A 315 -13.88 -8.35 13.91
N GLY A 316 -13.19 -9.39 13.46
CA GLY A 316 -12.00 -9.25 12.63
C GLY A 316 -10.68 -9.33 13.40
N THR A 317 -9.57 -9.39 12.65
CA THR A 317 -8.23 -9.72 13.18
C THR A 317 -7.14 -8.73 12.79
N LEU A 318 -7.11 -8.30 11.53
CA LEU A 318 -6.21 -7.24 11.05
C LEU A 318 -7.02 -5.98 10.79
N PHE A 319 -8.12 -6.17 10.07
CA PHE A 319 -9.18 -5.19 9.89
C PHE A 319 -10.33 -5.53 10.83
N TYR A 320 -10.87 -4.52 11.49
CA TYR A 320 -11.92 -4.70 12.48
C TYR A 320 -13.19 -3.99 12.06
N ASP A 321 -14.33 -4.63 12.27
CA ASP A 321 -15.63 -4.03 11.94
C ASP A 321 -15.88 -2.84 12.86
N VAL A 322 -16.46 -1.75 12.37
CA VAL A 322 -16.81 -0.56 13.18
C VAL A 322 -17.70 -0.85 14.40
N GLN A 323 -18.39 -1.99 14.47
CA GLN A 323 -19.14 -2.44 15.65
C GLN A 323 -18.25 -3.07 16.74
N SER A 324 -16.94 -3.21 16.48
CA SER A 324 -15.96 -3.71 17.44
C SER A 324 -15.62 -2.66 18.49
N SER A 325 -15.35 -3.13 19.71
CA SER A 325 -14.82 -2.29 20.79
C SER A 325 -13.42 -1.78 20.42
N ILE A 326 -13.20 -0.46 20.52
CA ILE A 326 -11.91 0.17 20.19
C ILE A 326 -10.79 -0.40 21.09
N CYS A 327 -11.01 -0.43 22.40
CA CYS A 327 -9.98 -0.83 23.37
C CYS A 327 -9.69 -2.32 23.36
N ARG A 328 -10.72 -3.16 23.20
CA ARG A 328 -10.49 -4.61 23.07
C ARG A 328 -9.83 -4.95 21.74
N THR A 329 -10.17 -4.23 20.67
CA THR A 329 -9.48 -4.34 19.37
C THR A 329 -8.01 -3.95 19.49
N ALA A 330 -7.71 -2.88 20.23
CA ALA A 330 -6.33 -2.43 20.47
C ALA A 330 -5.50 -3.47 21.23
N ILE A 331 -6.07 -4.12 22.24
CA ILE A 331 -5.42 -5.23 22.96
C ILE A 331 -5.27 -6.44 22.03
N HIS A 332 -6.32 -6.84 21.32
CA HIS A 332 -6.30 -7.97 20.38
C HIS A 332 -5.20 -7.82 19.32
N PHE A 333 -5.05 -6.63 18.73
CA PHE A 333 -3.99 -6.34 17.76
C PHE A 333 -2.58 -6.25 18.39
N GLY A 334 -2.48 -6.00 19.70
CA GLY A 334 -1.20 -5.77 20.39
C GLY A 334 -0.74 -4.30 20.40
N ALA A 335 -1.63 -3.37 20.03
CA ALA A 335 -1.34 -1.93 20.08
C ALA A 335 -1.15 -1.43 21.52
N ILE A 336 -1.91 -1.97 22.47
CA ILE A 336 -1.84 -1.69 23.91
C ILE A 336 -1.97 -3.00 24.70
N ASN A 337 -1.62 -2.99 25.98
CA ASN A 337 -1.86 -4.11 26.89
C ASN A 337 -3.11 -3.86 27.77
N ASN A 338 -3.39 -4.75 28.72
CA ASN A 338 -4.55 -4.62 29.59
C ASN A 338 -4.46 -3.48 30.63
N ASN A 339 -3.33 -2.75 30.71
CA ASN A 339 -3.20 -1.55 31.53
C ASN A 339 -3.85 -0.33 30.86
N GLY A 340 -4.31 -0.46 29.62
CA GLY A 340 -4.90 0.64 28.86
C GLY A 340 -3.83 1.48 28.17
N GLY A 341 -4.20 2.70 27.77
CA GLY A 341 -3.33 3.63 27.07
C GLY A 341 -3.90 4.10 25.74
N LEU A 342 -3.07 4.80 24.98
CA LEU A 342 -3.49 5.50 23.77
C LEU A 342 -3.43 4.60 22.56
N VAL A 343 -4.47 4.69 21.73
CA VAL A 343 -4.58 3.98 20.48
C VAL A 343 -4.99 4.93 19.37
N ASP A 344 -4.33 4.80 18.23
CA ASP A 344 -4.74 5.42 16.99
C ASP A 344 -5.61 4.47 16.17
N VAL A 345 -6.72 5.01 15.68
CA VAL A 345 -7.74 4.31 14.90
C VAL A 345 -7.81 4.95 13.52
N THR A 346 -7.58 4.15 12.48
CA THR A 346 -7.77 4.59 11.09
C THR A 346 -9.00 3.89 10.57
N ARG A 347 -10.05 4.67 10.29
CA ARG A 347 -11.22 4.17 9.56
C ARG A 347 -10.78 3.78 8.16
N MET A 348 -11.30 2.64 7.71
CA MET A 348 -11.09 2.12 6.38
C MET A 348 -12.42 2.06 5.65
N GLU A 349 -12.33 1.74 4.36
CA GLU A 349 -13.49 1.50 3.54
C GLU A 349 -14.23 0.23 3.96
N LYS A 350 -15.33 -0.03 3.27
CA LYS A 350 -16.19 -1.18 3.54
C LYS A 350 -15.48 -2.45 3.10
N LEU A 351 -15.26 -3.37 4.04
CA LEU A 351 -14.72 -4.69 3.73
C LEU A 351 -15.87 -5.69 3.62
N PRO A 352 -15.76 -6.70 2.73
CA PRO A 352 -16.83 -7.66 2.47
C PRO A 352 -17.07 -8.61 3.65
N PHE A 353 -16.02 -8.97 4.38
CA PHE A 353 -16.09 -9.84 5.54
C PHE A 353 -14.95 -9.57 6.54
N PHE A 354 -15.09 -10.13 7.74
CA PHE A 354 -14.13 -10.06 8.83
C PHE A 354 -13.87 -11.47 9.34
N VAL A 355 -12.60 -11.84 9.53
CA VAL A 355 -12.19 -13.19 9.94
C VAL A 355 -11.87 -13.21 11.43
N ARG A 356 -12.34 -14.25 12.13
CA ARG A 356 -12.01 -14.46 13.54
C ARG A 356 -10.57 -14.94 13.72
N ALA A 357 -9.97 -14.57 14.83
CA ALA A 357 -8.75 -15.13 15.38
C ALA A 357 -8.70 -14.88 16.89
N THR A 358 -7.84 -15.62 17.57
CA THR A 358 -7.49 -15.38 18.97
C THR A 358 -6.11 -14.73 19.01
N LYS A 359 -6.02 -13.50 19.48
CA LYS A 359 -4.74 -12.79 19.65
C LYS A 359 -4.71 -12.06 20.97
N ASN A 360 -3.55 -12.06 21.64
CA ASN A 360 -3.31 -11.38 22.91
C ASN A 360 -4.40 -11.67 23.97
N GLY A 361 -4.87 -12.92 24.01
CA GLY A 361 -5.89 -13.43 24.93
C GLY A 361 -7.30 -12.85 24.74
N ILE A 362 -7.60 -12.27 23.58
CA ILE A 362 -8.95 -11.88 23.17
C ILE A 362 -9.35 -12.72 21.96
N ASP A 363 -10.58 -13.25 21.99
CA ASP A 363 -11.20 -13.89 20.83
C ASP A 363 -12.00 -12.87 20.03
N SER A 364 -11.73 -12.79 18.73
CA SER A 364 -12.55 -12.04 17.79
C SER A 364 -13.59 -12.94 17.10
N LEU A 365 -14.57 -12.30 16.47
CA LEU A 365 -15.69 -12.95 15.78
C LEU A 365 -15.60 -12.74 14.26
N SER A 366 -16.12 -13.68 13.48
CA SER A 366 -16.22 -13.54 12.04
C SER A 366 -17.54 -12.86 11.65
N LYS A 367 -17.52 -12.08 10.58
CA LYS A 367 -18.71 -11.43 10.03
C LYS A 367 -18.67 -11.49 8.52
N TYR A 368 -19.60 -12.22 7.93
CA TYR A 368 -19.69 -12.44 6.47
C TYR A 368 -20.60 -11.44 5.76
N LYS A 369 -20.78 -10.25 6.35
CA LYS A 369 -21.59 -9.17 5.79
C LYS A 369 -20.72 -7.93 5.57
N PRO A 370 -20.79 -7.30 4.38
CA PRO A 370 -20.01 -6.11 4.10
C PRO A 370 -20.28 -4.98 5.10
N SER A 371 -19.22 -4.42 5.67
CA SER A 371 -19.34 -3.36 6.67
C SER A 371 -18.07 -2.53 6.76
N ASN A 372 -18.19 -1.30 7.27
CA ASN A 372 -17.06 -0.38 7.40
C ASN A 372 -16.03 -0.96 8.35
N ALA A 373 -14.76 -0.87 7.96
CA ALA A 373 -13.65 -1.39 8.74
C ALA A 373 -12.85 -0.29 9.42
N PHE A 374 -11.96 -0.68 10.32
CA PHE A 374 -10.91 0.16 10.86
C PHE A 374 -9.70 -0.68 11.29
N VAL A 375 -8.56 -0.01 11.40
CA VAL A 375 -7.33 -0.57 11.96
C VAL A 375 -6.89 0.25 13.16
N VAL A 376 -6.20 -0.41 14.07
CA VAL A 376 -5.63 0.20 15.27
C VAL A 376 -4.11 0.16 15.20
N ALA A 377 -3.42 1.14 15.80
CA ALA A 377 -2.00 0.99 16.11
C ALA A 377 -1.65 1.75 17.39
N ARG A 378 -0.48 1.42 17.93
CA ARG A 378 0.11 2.10 19.07
C ARG A 378 0.41 3.56 18.72
N VAL A 379 0.21 4.45 19.68
CA VAL A 379 0.68 5.83 19.57
C VAL A 379 2.16 5.87 19.94
N GLU A 380 3.00 6.33 19.02
CA GLU A 380 4.40 6.60 19.27
C GLU A 380 4.56 7.95 19.97
N GLU A 381 5.45 8.04 20.95
CA GLU A 381 5.78 9.27 21.67
C GLU A 381 7.21 9.69 21.31
N THR A 382 7.42 10.97 21.03
CA THR A 382 8.70 11.52 20.59
C THR A 382 8.97 12.85 21.29
N ASN A 383 10.21 13.10 21.69
CA ASN A 383 10.62 14.39 22.23
C ASN A 383 10.90 15.36 21.09
N ALA A 384 10.24 16.51 21.10
CA ALA A 384 10.51 17.61 20.19
C ALA A 384 11.39 18.65 20.90
N ASP A 385 12.15 19.42 20.14
CA ASP A 385 12.72 20.68 20.62
C ASP A 385 11.86 21.87 20.15
N CYS A 386 12.26 23.09 20.50
CA CYS A 386 11.51 24.29 20.10
C CYS A 386 11.61 24.63 18.61
N TYR A 387 12.48 23.95 17.86
CA TYR A 387 12.76 24.22 16.45
C TYR A 387 12.10 23.18 15.53
N THR A 388 11.80 22.01 16.08
CA THR A 388 11.15 20.87 15.43
C THR A 388 9.92 21.31 14.64
N THR A 389 9.95 21.06 13.33
CA THR A 389 8.91 21.50 12.41
C THR A 389 7.91 20.39 12.07
N GLY A 390 6.73 20.80 11.60
CA GLY A 390 5.72 19.88 11.06
C GLY A 390 6.25 19.03 9.91
N ALA A 391 7.09 19.61 9.06
CA ALA A 391 7.67 18.94 7.90
C ALA A 391 8.62 17.80 8.29
N GLU A 392 9.38 17.96 9.38
CA GLU A 392 10.34 16.96 9.85
C GLU A 392 9.65 15.75 10.48
N VAL A 393 8.72 15.99 11.40
CA VAL A 393 8.17 14.93 12.27
C VAL A 393 6.81 14.42 11.81
N CYS A 394 6.05 15.27 11.12
CA CYS A 394 4.67 14.97 10.73
C CYS A 394 4.40 15.44 9.28
N PRO A 395 5.21 15.03 8.28
CA PRO A 395 4.96 15.43 6.91
C PRO A 395 3.64 14.85 6.43
N PHE A 396 2.86 15.66 5.72
CA PHE A 396 1.61 15.20 5.11
C PHE A 396 1.90 14.24 3.94
N LYS A 397 1.56 12.95 4.11
CA LYS A 397 1.57 11.94 3.04
C LYS A 397 0.16 11.33 2.86
N LYS A 398 -0.17 10.94 1.63
CA LYS A 398 -1.41 10.23 1.29
C LYS A 398 -1.08 8.74 1.04
N PRO A 399 -1.82 7.77 1.62
CA PRO A 399 -2.94 7.94 2.55
C PRO A 399 -2.48 8.45 3.93
N ASN A 400 -3.36 9.17 4.64
CA ASN A 400 -3.04 10.03 5.80
C ASN A 400 -1.98 9.48 6.76
N THR A 401 -0.92 10.25 6.97
CA THR A 401 0.15 9.96 7.94
C THR A 401 -0.36 10.04 9.36
N ARG A 402 -0.06 9.02 10.18
CA ARG A 402 -0.20 9.09 11.64
C ARG A 402 1.06 9.75 12.20
N CYS A 403 0.86 10.79 12.99
CA CYS A 403 1.97 11.50 13.60
C CYS A 403 2.17 11.07 15.05
N PRO A 404 3.44 11.02 15.49
CA PRO A 404 3.74 10.74 16.88
C PRO A 404 3.13 11.82 17.78
N ARG A 405 2.87 11.45 19.02
CA ARG A 405 2.63 12.40 20.09
C ARG A 405 3.96 13.05 20.45
N LEU A 406 3.98 14.38 20.49
CA LEU A 406 5.20 15.13 20.76
C LEU A 406 5.21 15.64 22.19
N PHE A 407 6.34 15.51 22.88
CA PHE A 407 6.62 16.21 24.12
C PHE A 407 7.41 17.48 23.82
N CYS A 408 6.82 18.63 24.10
CA CYS A 408 7.43 19.93 23.91
C CYS A 408 8.08 20.43 25.20
N PRO A 409 9.33 20.93 25.17
CA PRO A 409 9.97 21.52 26.33
C PRO A 409 9.36 22.88 26.66
N GLY A 410 9.64 23.36 27.88
CA GLY A 410 9.31 24.72 28.27
C GLY A 410 10.15 25.77 27.52
N ASN A 411 9.73 27.03 27.63
CA ASN A 411 10.42 28.19 27.06
C ASN A 411 10.45 28.29 25.54
N CYS A 412 9.68 27.49 24.79
CA CYS A 412 9.57 27.67 23.33
C CYS A 412 8.93 29.01 22.93
N LYS A 413 8.22 29.67 23.85
CA LYS A 413 7.65 31.00 23.62
C LYS A 413 8.72 32.09 23.48
N SER A 414 9.81 32.01 24.25
CA SER A 414 10.88 33.02 24.25
C SER A 414 11.90 32.83 23.13
N GLN A 415 11.83 31.70 22.41
CA GLN A 415 12.73 31.44 21.30
C GLN A 415 12.49 32.43 20.14
N PRO A 416 13.55 32.98 19.53
CA PRO A 416 13.42 33.90 18.40
C PRO A 416 12.64 33.31 17.23
N SER A 417 11.78 34.12 16.61
CA SER A 417 10.94 33.68 15.49
C SER A 417 11.73 33.25 14.25
N TYR A 418 12.96 33.72 14.10
CA TYR A 418 13.86 33.28 13.04
C TYR A 418 14.17 31.77 13.11
N TRP A 419 14.44 31.25 14.32
CA TRP A 419 14.72 29.82 14.52
C TRP A 419 13.46 29.00 14.80
N SER A 420 12.39 29.64 15.27
CA SER A 420 11.12 28.99 15.59
C SER A 420 9.96 29.76 14.93
N PRO A 421 9.83 29.67 13.59
CA PRO A 421 8.80 30.40 12.87
C PRO A 421 7.41 29.82 13.20
N VAL A 422 6.41 30.70 13.23
CA VAL A 422 5.00 30.30 13.34
C VAL A 422 4.25 31.00 12.23
N ILE A 423 3.87 30.25 11.19
CA ILE A 423 3.22 30.79 10.00
C ILE A 423 1.76 30.31 9.99
N GLY A 424 0.83 31.26 10.07
CA GLY A 424 -0.61 30.98 10.09
C GLY A 424 -1.28 30.96 11.47
N ASN A 425 -2.52 30.50 11.49
CA ASN A 425 -3.42 30.58 12.64
C ASN A 425 -4.43 29.44 12.60
N ASN A 426 -4.53 28.66 13.67
CA ASN A 426 -5.30 27.41 13.77
C ASN A 426 -4.93 26.31 12.76
N ILE A 427 -4.31 26.63 11.63
CA ILE A 427 -3.63 25.75 10.69
C ILE A 427 -2.33 26.45 10.38
N TYR A 428 -1.23 25.74 10.61
CA TYR A 428 0.12 26.26 10.48
C TYR A 428 0.79 25.64 9.26
N ALA A 429 1.69 26.38 8.61
CA ALA A 429 2.55 25.81 7.59
C ALA A 429 3.43 24.72 8.23
N ASP A 430 3.71 23.64 7.50
CA ASP A 430 4.59 22.56 7.97
C ASP A 430 6.01 23.00 8.31
N SER A 431 6.49 24.10 7.74
CA SER A 431 7.73 24.76 8.14
C SER A 431 7.67 25.48 9.50
N SER A 432 6.52 25.51 10.19
CA SER A 432 6.37 26.15 11.50
C SER A 432 6.85 25.23 12.63
N SER A 433 7.43 25.81 13.67
CA SER A 433 7.74 25.11 14.93
C SER A 433 6.46 24.57 15.57
N ILE A 434 6.40 23.26 15.81
CA ILE A 434 5.22 22.60 16.38
C ILE A 434 4.96 23.10 17.80
N CYS A 435 6.00 23.15 18.64
CA CYS A 435 5.87 23.52 20.05
C CYS A 435 5.49 24.99 20.22
N LYS A 436 6.08 25.90 19.44
CA LYS A 436 5.72 27.31 19.49
C LYS A 436 4.35 27.58 18.87
N ALA A 437 3.99 26.87 17.80
CA ALA A 437 2.63 26.89 17.24
C ALA A 437 1.58 26.37 18.23
N ALA A 438 1.93 25.40 19.08
CA ALA A 438 1.08 24.87 20.14
C ALA A 438 0.83 25.90 21.26
N VAL A 439 1.86 26.63 21.70
CA VAL A 439 1.68 27.77 22.62
C VAL A 439 0.82 28.86 21.95
N HIS A 440 1.11 29.21 20.69
CA HIS A 440 0.33 30.20 19.94
C HIS A 440 -1.15 29.79 19.80
N ALA A 441 -1.42 28.51 19.56
CA ALA A 441 -2.77 27.95 19.49
C ALA A 441 -3.48 27.91 20.86
N GLY A 442 -2.76 28.08 21.97
CA GLY A 442 -3.29 27.92 23.33
C GLY A 442 -3.50 26.45 23.70
N VAL A 443 -2.76 25.56 23.05
CA VAL A 443 -2.83 24.11 23.21
C VAL A 443 -2.02 23.65 24.42
N ILE A 444 -0.87 24.29 24.67
CA ILE A 444 0.00 24.09 25.85
C ILE A 444 0.38 25.47 26.42
N SER A 445 0.80 25.50 27.69
CA SER A 445 1.37 26.71 28.31
C SER A 445 2.83 26.92 27.86
N GLY A 446 3.43 28.03 28.28
CA GLY A 446 4.85 28.29 28.04
C GLY A 446 5.81 27.31 28.72
N ASP A 447 5.31 26.49 29.64
CA ASP A 447 6.08 25.50 30.41
C ASP A 447 6.28 24.19 29.64
N GLY A 448 5.65 24.05 28.47
CA GLY A 448 5.74 22.85 27.63
C GLY A 448 4.62 21.84 27.92
N GLY A 449 4.81 20.62 27.43
CA GLY A 449 3.87 19.52 27.60
C GLY A 449 3.61 18.75 26.31
N PHE A 450 2.68 17.80 26.38
CA PHE A 450 2.37 16.93 25.25
C PHE A 450 1.42 17.59 24.24
N VAL A 451 1.71 17.40 22.95
CA VAL A 451 0.95 17.92 21.81
C VAL A 451 0.69 16.80 20.81
N ASP A 452 -0.55 16.71 20.34
CA ASP A 452 -0.91 15.85 19.20
C ASP A 452 -0.94 16.69 17.92
N VAL A 453 -0.40 16.16 16.83
CA VAL A 453 -0.32 16.86 15.54
C VAL A 453 -1.13 16.11 14.49
N LEU A 454 -1.90 16.86 13.68
CA LEU A 454 -2.60 16.35 12.51
C LEU A 454 -1.99 16.99 11.26
N PRO A 455 -1.38 16.21 10.37
CA PRO A 455 -0.92 16.71 9.10
C PRO A 455 -2.13 16.94 8.19
N LEU A 456 -2.06 18.00 7.40
CA LEU A 456 -3.09 18.47 6.51
C LEU A 456 -2.46 18.82 5.17
N ASP A 457 -3.28 18.80 4.12
CA ASP A 457 -2.84 19.20 2.79
C ASP A 457 -2.38 20.67 2.77
N LYS A 458 -1.58 21.02 1.76
CA LYS A 458 -1.02 22.37 1.63
C LYS A 458 -2.11 23.44 1.57
N ARG A 459 -1.85 24.59 2.18
CA ARG A 459 -2.66 25.80 1.99
C ARG A 459 -1.88 26.81 1.18
N LYS A 460 -2.56 27.48 0.25
CA LYS A 460 -1.95 28.55 -0.55
C LYS A 460 -1.66 29.81 0.27
N ASN A 461 -2.49 30.09 1.29
CA ASN A 461 -2.42 31.30 2.08
C ASN A 461 -2.58 31.00 3.58
N TYR A 462 -1.72 31.61 4.38
CA TYR A 462 -1.76 31.62 5.84
C TYR A 462 -1.94 33.05 6.34
N VAL A 463 -2.82 33.22 7.30
CA VAL A 463 -3.07 34.50 7.97
C VAL A 463 -2.43 34.45 9.35
N GLY A 464 -1.46 35.33 9.58
CA GLY A 464 -0.81 35.54 10.85
C GLY A 464 -1.64 36.41 11.78
N VAL A 465 -1.59 36.12 13.09
CA VAL A 465 -2.29 36.86 14.14
C VAL A 465 -1.45 36.89 15.42
N LEU A 466 -1.69 37.87 16.29
CA LEU A 466 -1.16 37.85 17.65
C LEU A 466 -2.07 37.00 18.54
N LYS A 467 -1.57 35.88 19.06
CA LYS A 467 -2.29 35.07 20.07
C LYS A 467 -1.35 34.50 21.11
N ASN A 468 -1.83 34.44 22.36
CA ASN A 468 -1.10 33.88 23.51
C ASN A 468 0.32 34.47 23.70
N GLY A 469 0.51 35.71 23.25
CA GLY A 469 1.79 36.43 23.28
C GLY A 469 2.82 35.96 22.25
N ILE A 470 2.38 35.32 21.16
CA ILE A 470 3.20 34.99 20.00
C ILE A 470 2.57 35.66 18.78
N GLN A 471 3.36 36.40 18.01
CA GLN A 471 2.96 36.95 16.72
C GLN A 471 3.25 35.91 15.64
N SER A 472 2.22 35.39 14.96
CA SER A 472 2.41 34.54 13.79
C SER A 472 2.47 35.34 12.49
N GLU A 473 3.14 34.78 11.50
CA GLU A 473 3.38 35.39 10.20
C GLU A 473 2.28 35.03 9.19
N SER A 474 1.96 35.98 8.31
CA SER A 474 1.13 35.73 7.13
C SER A 474 2.04 35.37 5.96
N LYS A 475 1.67 34.35 5.19
CA LYS A 475 2.43 33.94 4.01
C LYS A 475 1.49 33.44 2.92
N SER A 476 1.71 33.90 1.70
CA SER A 476 1.00 33.48 0.49
C SER A 476 1.92 32.67 -0.42
N ASN A 477 1.33 31.94 -1.35
CA ASN A 477 2.04 31.07 -2.30
C ASN A 477 3.01 30.09 -1.63
N THR A 478 2.62 29.58 -0.47
CA THR A 478 3.41 28.63 0.29
C THR A 478 3.43 27.25 -0.35
N GLU A 479 4.63 26.72 -0.50
CA GLU A 479 4.90 25.31 -0.74
C GLU A 479 5.01 24.56 0.60
N GLY A 480 4.90 23.24 0.58
CA GLY A 480 4.83 22.42 1.80
C GLY A 480 3.41 22.18 2.30
N GLY A 481 3.25 21.14 3.11
CA GLY A 481 2.00 20.77 3.76
C GLY A 481 1.55 21.77 4.83
N SER A 482 0.55 21.37 5.59
CA SER A 482 0.11 22.14 6.74
C SER A 482 -0.16 21.22 7.92
N PHE A 483 -0.29 21.77 9.12
CA PHE A 483 -0.67 20.97 10.27
C PHE A 483 -1.59 21.71 11.24
N ARG A 484 -2.25 20.92 12.07
CA ARG A 484 -3.01 21.35 13.23
C ARG A 484 -2.44 20.72 14.48
N VAL A 485 -2.36 21.50 15.54
CA VAL A 485 -1.98 21.06 16.88
C VAL A 485 -3.21 20.95 17.76
N PHE A 486 -3.20 19.94 18.63
CA PHE A 486 -4.26 19.67 19.60
C PHE A 486 -3.63 19.41 20.97
N ALA A 487 -4.30 19.89 22.02
CA ALA A 487 -3.91 19.56 23.38
C ALA A 487 -3.97 18.05 23.58
N VAL A 488 -2.95 17.49 24.22
CA VAL A 488 -3.01 16.13 24.72
C VAL A 488 -3.92 16.13 25.91
N ARG A 489 -5.09 15.55 25.68
CA ARG A 489 -6.18 15.60 26.64
C ARG A 489 -6.09 14.28 27.42
N GLN A 490 -5.50 14.32 28.61
CA GLN A 490 -5.40 13.18 29.56
C GLN A 490 -6.75 12.47 29.70
#